data_AF-A0A1X7TCQ7-F1
#
_entry.id   AF-A0A1X7TCQ7-F1
#
_cell.length_a   1.000
_cell.length_b   1.000
_cell.length_c   1.000
_cell.angle_alpha   90.00
_cell.angle_beta   90.00
_cell.angle_gamma   90.00
#
_symmetry.space_group_name_H-M   'P 1'
#
loop_
_entity.id
_entity.type
_entity.pdbx_description
1 polymer ?
#
loop_
_entity_poly.entity_id
_entity_poly.type
_entity_poly.pdbx_seq_one_letter_code
_entity_poly.pdbx_strand_id
1 'polypeptide(L)'
;LSVGIKEERVYTSSMGTSLQDMLTQNQTLKYLEIKNEELNPIPSSFLSFLTTGLRYNTSLQQLSVSVPLNEEIRTLINVISQKNNLTELEVLPAITNMLQSHTTIRLLRIECRYINNESPNWIDIVQHLYETIFIHPSLEYIEVATGITPLLEDIFEDQEKALINRHRKEQLHKPLPIVNLT
;
A
#
# COMPACT_ATOMS: atom_id res chain seq x y z
N LEU A 1 17.75 1.05 0.44
CA LEU A 1 18.14 1.97 -0.65
C LEU A 1 16.93 2.85 -0.91
N SER A 2 17.03 4.17 -0.78
CA SER A 2 15.95 5.09 -1.16
C SER A 2 16.27 5.63 -2.56
N VAL A 3 15.34 5.49 -3.51
CA VAL A 3 15.51 5.95 -4.88
C VAL A 3 14.58 7.14 -5.09
N GLY A 4 15.15 8.35 -5.06
CA GLY A 4 14.43 9.56 -5.40
C GLY A 4 14.40 9.77 -6.91
N ILE A 5 13.20 9.86 -7.50
CA ILE A 5 13.02 10.21 -8.91
C ILE A 5 12.67 11.69 -8.96
N LYS A 6 13.56 12.52 -9.52
CA LYS A 6 13.32 13.96 -9.70
C LYS A 6 12.48 14.22 -10.96
N GLU A 7 11.58 15.19 -10.86
CA GLU A 7 10.50 15.55 -11.79
C GLU A 7 10.96 15.80 -13.24
N GLU A 8 12.23 16.17 -13.46
CA GLU A 8 12.79 16.47 -14.79
C GLU A 8 12.97 15.26 -15.71
N ARG A 9 12.76 14.03 -15.22
CA ARG A 9 13.01 12.81 -16.01
C ARG A 9 11.71 12.06 -16.33
N VAL A 10 11.36 12.08 -17.61
CA VAL A 10 10.41 11.15 -18.23
C VAL A 10 10.75 9.72 -17.78
N TYR A 11 9.78 8.99 -17.24
CA TYR A 11 9.92 7.56 -16.97
C TYR A 11 10.26 6.83 -18.27
N THR A 12 11.54 6.51 -18.47
CA THR A 12 12.01 5.83 -19.69
C THR A 12 11.95 4.32 -19.50
N SER A 13 11.78 3.59 -20.62
CA SER A 13 11.85 2.13 -20.63
C SER A 13 13.21 1.61 -20.13
N SER A 14 14.30 2.34 -20.36
CA SER A 14 15.63 2.00 -19.86
C SER A 14 15.73 2.12 -18.33
N MET A 15 15.12 3.15 -17.73
CA MET A 15 15.01 3.26 -16.28
C MET A 15 14.16 2.12 -15.69
N GLY A 16 13.03 1.81 -16.33
CA GLY A 16 12.19 0.68 -15.92
C GLY A 16 12.94 -0.65 -15.96
N THR A 17 13.66 -0.91 -17.05
CA THR A 17 14.48 -2.12 -17.22
C THR A 17 15.56 -2.21 -16.13
N SER A 18 16.25 -1.09 -15.84
CA SER A 18 17.29 -1.06 -14.81
C SER A 18 16.73 -1.33 -13.40
N LEU A 19 15.56 -0.77 -13.09
CA LEU A 19 14.87 -1.05 -11.82
C LEU A 19 14.46 -2.52 -11.72
N GLN A 20 13.89 -3.07 -12.80
CA GLN A 20 13.51 -4.48 -12.87
C GLN A 20 14.73 -5.40 -12.66
N ASP A 21 15.83 -5.15 -13.35
CA ASP A 21 17.06 -5.93 -13.23
C ASP A 21 17.64 -5.84 -11.82
N MET A 22 17.69 -4.63 -11.26
CA MET A 22 18.13 -4.42 -9.88
C MET A 22 17.27 -5.24 -8.90
N LEU A 23 15.95 -5.20 -9.03
CA LEU A 23 15.06 -5.96 -8.12
C LEU A 23 15.18 -7.47 -8.33
N THR A 24 15.33 -7.91 -9.57
CA THR A 24 15.43 -9.35 -9.91
C THR A 24 16.74 -9.94 -9.41
N GLN A 25 17.84 -9.22 -9.55
CA GLN A 25 19.19 -9.73 -9.26
C GLN A 25 19.62 -9.47 -7.81
N ASN A 26 19.06 -8.46 -7.14
CA ASN A 26 19.48 -8.09 -5.79
C ASN A 26 18.86 -8.99 -4.71
N GLN A 27 19.69 -9.80 -4.09
CA GLN A 27 19.33 -10.75 -3.02
C GLN A 27 19.50 -10.19 -1.60
N THR A 28 19.87 -8.91 -1.47
CA THR A 28 20.18 -8.28 -0.17
C THR A 28 19.32 -7.06 0.13
N LEU A 29 18.61 -6.52 -0.86
CA LEU A 29 17.80 -5.32 -0.73
C LEU A 29 16.65 -5.55 0.25
N LYS A 30 16.66 -4.83 1.38
CA LYS A 30 15.62 -4.93 2.42
C LYS A 30 14.54 -3.86 2.32
N TYR A 31 14.89 -2.68 1.86
CA TYR A 31 14.01 -1.52 1.79
C TYR A 31 14.11 -0.86 0.41
N LEU A 32 12.94 -0.64 -0.19
CA LEU A 32 12.75 0.11 -1.43
C LEU A 32 11.68 1.17 -1.21
N GLU A 33 12.03 2.40 -1.56
CA GLU A 33 11.12 3.54 -1.58
C GLU A 33 11.21 4.20 -2.95
N ILE A 34 10.06 4.39 -3.59
CA ILE A 34 9.91 5.09 -4.86
C ILE A 34 8.94 6.25 -4.63
N LYS A 35 9.52 7.43 -4.44
CA LYS A 35 8.79 8.70 -4.32
C LYS A 35 8.67 9.36 -5.69
N ASN A 36 7.51 9.97 -5.93
CA ASN A 36 7.34 10.98 -6.97
C ASN A 36 6.96 12.30 -6.28
N GLU A 37 7.50 13.41 -6.77
CA GLU A 37 7.19 14.74 -6.24
C GLU A 37 5.72 15.12 -6.54
N GLU A 38 5.26 16.15 -5.84
CA GLU A 38 4.02 16.25 -5.06
C GLU A 38 2.67 15.97 -5.76
N LEU A 39 2.58 15.74 -7.06
CA LEU A 39 1.30 15.62 -7.78
C LEU A 39 1.27 14.61 -8.95
N ASN A 40 2.37 13.93 -9.28
CA ASN A 40 2.38 12.99 -10.40
C ASN A 40 2.47 11.54 -9.89
N PRO A 41 1.47 10.69 -10.12
CA PRO A 41 1.63 9.27 -9.81
C PRO A 41 2.67 8.62 -10.73
N ILE A 42 3.30 7.53 -10.29
CA ILE A 42 4.15 6.70 -11.18
C ILE A 42 3.31 6.28 -12.39
N PRO A 43 3.77 6.50 -13.65
CA PRO A 43 3.03 6.08 -14.83
C PRO A 43 2.71 4.59 -14.77
N SER A 44 1.50 4.23 -15.21
CA SER A 44 1.06 2.83 -15.21
C SER A 44 2.07 1.93 -15.94
N SER A 45 2.55 2.39 -17.09
CA SER A 45 3.59 1.73 -17.88
C SER A 45 4.85 1.36 -17.08
N PHE A 46 5.20 2.13 -16.04
CA PHE A 46 6.34 1.88 -15.17
C PHE A 46 6.06 0.78 -14.12
N LEU A 47 4.79 0.54 -13.76
CA LEU A 47 4.37 -0.52 -12.83
C LEU A 47 4.70 -1.90 -13.36
N SER A 48 4.70 -2.11 -14.68
CA SER A 48 5.03 -3.41 -15.30
C SER A 48 6.44 -3.88 -14.93
N PHE A 49 7.41 -2.95 -14.96
CA PHE A 49 8.81 -3.22 -14.60
C PHE A 49 8.97 -3.49 -13.10
N LEU A 50 8.33 -2.65 -12.26
CA LEU A 50 8.33 -2.82 -10.81
C LEU A 50 7.73 -4.18 -10.42
N THR A 51 6.58 -4.52 -11.00
CA THR A 51 5.87 -5.78 -10.76
C THR A 51 6.73 -6.98 -11.14
N THR A 52 7.39 -6.92 -12.31
CA THR A 52 8.26 -8.01 -12.78
C THR A 52 9.48 -8.18 -11.86
N GLY A 53 10.11 -7.08 -11.46
CA GLY A 53 11.24 -7.13 -10.54
C GLY A 53 10.86 -7.67 -9.16
N LEU A 54 9.75 -7.21 -8.59
CA LEU A 54 9.25 -7.66 -7.29
C LEU A 54 8.85 -9.13 -7.27
N ARG A 55 8.41 -9.70 -8.41
CA ARG A 55 8.06 -11.12 -8.52
C ARG A 55 9.24 -12.02 -8.14
N TYR A 56 10.44 -11.67 -8.56
CA TYR A 56 11.64 -12.48 -8.33
C TYR A 56 12.44 -12.05 -7.10
N ASN A 57 12.22 -10.83 -6.58
CA ASN A 57 12.92 -10.39 -5.39
C ASN A 57 12.47 -11.16 -4.13
N THR A 58 13.36 -11.91 -3.48
CA THR A 58 13.05 -12.69 -2.27
C THR A 58 13.53 -12.03 -0.97
N SER A 59 14.21 -10.89 -1.07
CA SER A 59 14.92 -10.28 0.06
C SER A 59 14.23 -9.04 0.63
N LEU A 60 13.39 -8.37 -0.17
CA LEU A 60 12.71 -7.12 0.15
C LEU A 60 11.72 -7.30 1.30
N GLN A 61 11.89 -6.53 2.35
CA GLN A 61 11.04 -6.57 3.53
C GLN A 61 10.12 -5.37 3.62
N GLN A 62 10.52 -4.24 3.04
CA GLN A 62 9.80 -2.98 3.13
C GLN A 62 9.67 -2.37 1.74
N LEU A 63 8.45 -2.03 1.34
CA LEU A 63 8.14 -1.40 0.06
C LEU A 63 7.31 -0.13 0.28
N SER A 64 7.78 1.00 -0.22
CA SER A 64 7.01 2.25 -0.27
C SER A 64 6.94 2.75 -1.71
N VAL A 65 5.72 2.91 -2.24
CA VAL A 65 5.51 3.30 -3.63
C VAL A 65 4.19 4.05 -3.82
N SER A 66 4.27 5.25 -4.41
CA SER A 66 3.09 6.03 -4.80
C SER A 66 2.62 5.63 -6.20
N VAL A 67 1.41 5.06 -6.31
CA VAL A 67 0.88 4.50 -7.56
C VAL A 67 -0.53 5.00 -7.86
N PRO A 68 -0.88 5.19 -9.14
CA PRO A 68 -2.23 5.58 -9.56
C PRO A 68 -3.20 4.40 -9.46
N LEU A 69 -4.49 4.71 -9.18
CA LEU A 69 -5.58 3.75 -9.14
C LEU A 69 -6.10 3.47 -10.56
N ASN A 70 -5.54 2.49 -11.25
CA ASN A 70 -6.00 2.04 -12.57
C ASN A 70 -5.91 0.52 -12.72
N GLU A 71 -6.36 -0.04 -13.83
CA GLU A 71 -6.41 -1.49 -14.05
C GLU A 71 -5.05 -2.21 -13.91
N GLU A 72 -3.93 -1.51 -14.14
CA GLU A 72 -2.60 -2.12 -14.02
C GLU A 72 -2.20 -2.41 -12.57
N ILE A 73 -2.82 -1.72 -11.59
CA ILE A 73 -2.54 -1.92 -10.16
C ILE A 73 -2.88 -3.33 -9.68
N ARG A 74 -3.87 -3.99 -10.31
CA ARG A 74 -4.29 -5.35 -9.95
C ARG A 74 -3.14 -6.34 -10.04
N THR A 75 -2.29 -6.19 -11.05
CA THR A 75 -1.13 -7.10 -11.25
C THR A 75 -0.08 -6.88 -10.19
N LEU A 76 0.20 -5.62 -9.84
CA LEU A 76 1.13 -5.28 -8.77
C LEU A 76 0.65 -5.86 -7.43
N ILE A 77 -0.63 -5.67 -7.11
CA ILE A 77 -1.28 -6.23 -5.90
C ILE A 77 -1.11 -7.75 -5.85
N ASN A 78 -1.41 -8.45 -6.94
CA ASN A 78 -1.29 -9.91 -7.00
C ASN A 78 0.15 -10.39 -6.79
N VAL A 79 1.15 -9.63 -7.22
CA VAL A 79 2.56 -9.97 -6.96
C VAL A 79 2.93 -9.69 -5.50
N ILE A 80 2.51 -8.54 -4.96
CA ILE A 80 2.78 -8.17 -3.57
C ILE A 80 2.14 -9.17 -2.60
N SER A 81 0.92 -9.62 -2.87
CA SER A 81 0.20 -10.56 -2.00
C SER A 81 0.87 -11.93 -1.86
N GLN A 82 1.66 -12.33 -2.86
CA GLN A 82 2.42 -13.58 -2.83
C GLN A 82 3.73 -13.47 -2.04
N LYS A 83 4.10 -12.29 -1.54
CA LYS A 83 5.41 -12.04 -0.90
C LYS A 83 5.38 -12.26 0.61
N ASN A 84 5.62 -13.48 1.06
CA ASN A 84 5.70 -13.78 2.51
C ASN A 84 6.78 -12.98 3.29
N ASN A 85 7.79 -12.45 2.60
CA ASN A 85 8.91 -11.72 3.17
C ASN A 85 8.67 -10.22 3.40
N LEU A 86 7.58 -9.64 2.89
CA LEU A 86 7.24 -8.23 3.13
C LEU A 86 6.62 -8.05 4.52
N THR A 87 7.20 -7.17 5.31
CA THR A 87 6.78 -6.81 6.68
C THR A 87 6.17 -5.42 6.74
N GLU A 88 6.56 -4.51 5.84
CA GLU A 88 6.07 -3.14 5.77
C GLU A 88 5.69 -2.75 4.34
N LEU A 89 4.57 -2.05 4.20
CA LEU A 89 4.08 -1.61 2.91
C LEU A 89 3.43 -0.22 2.97
N GLU A 90 3.71 0.59 1.96
CA GLU A 90 3.07 1.86 1.70
C GLU A 90 2.61 1.97 0.23
N VAL A 91 1.29 2.00 0.00
CA VAL A 91 0.63 2.09 -1.32
C VAL A 91 -0.68 2.89 -1.19
N LEU A 92 -1.01 3.77 -2.14
CA LEU A 92 -2.31 4.47 -2.24
C LEU A 92 -3.46 3.49 -2.63
N PRO A 93 -4.78 3.81 -2.48
CA PRO A 93 -5.81 2.90 -1.96
C PRO A 93 -6.30 1.81 -2.93
N ALA A 94 -5.41 0.88 -3.25
CA ALA A 94 -5.71 -0.44 -3.81
C ALA A 94 -5.35 -1.57 -2.83
N ILE A 95 -5.21 -1.18 -1.55
CA ILE A 95 -4.70 -1.96 -0.42
C ILE A 95 -5.62 -3.12 -0.05
N THR A 96 -6.92 -3.00 -0.27
CA THR A 96 -7.93 -3.94 0.25
C THR A 96 -7.79 -5.35 -0.31
N ASN A 97 -7.66 -5.49 -1.63
CA ASN A 97 -7.47 -6.80 -2.28
C ASN A 97 -6.12 -7.44 -1.91
N MET A 98 -5.11 -6.61 -1.67
CA MET A 98 -3.79 -7.07 -1.29
C MET A 98 -3.76 -7.58 0.15
N LEU A 99 -4.34 -6.83 1.09
CA LEU A 99 -4.42 -7.24 2.49
C LEU A 99 -5.25 -8.52 2.66
N GLN A 100 -6.31 -8.71 1.89
CA GLN A 100 -7.09 -9.96 1.95
C GLN A 100 -6.28 -11.19 1.54
N SER A 101 -5.28 -11.01 0.68
CA SER A 101 -4.46 -12.10 0.15
C SER A 101 -3.11 -12.24 0.84
N HIS A 102 -2.75 -11.28 1.70
CA HIS A 102 -1.51 -11.28 2.47
C HIS A 102 -1.79 -11.63 3.94
N THR A 103 -0.86 -12.31 4.60
CA THR A 103 -1.05 -12.71 6.01
C THR A 103 0.16 -12.42 6.89
N THR A 104 1.22 -11.78 6.39
CA THR A 104 2.45 -11.56 7.17
C THR A 104 2.85 -10.09 7.34
N ILE A 105 2.14 -9.15 6.70
CA ILE A 105 2.38 -7.70 6.88
C ILE A 105 1.95 -7.34 8.30
N ARG A 106 2.85 -6.69 9.04
CA ARG A 106 2.66 -6.25 10.42
C ARG A 106 2.49 -4.73 10.53
N LEU A 107 3.10 -3.98 9.63
CA LEU A 107 3.02 -2.54 9.59
C LEU A 107 2.51 -2.09 8.22
N LEU A 108 1.46 -1.29 8.22
CA LEU A 108 0.88 -0.69 7.03
C LEU A 108 0.88 0.83 7.19
N ARG A 109 1.42 1.53 6.19
CA ARG A 109 1.29 2.98 6.07
C ARG A 109 0.48 3.30 4.82
N ILE A 110 -0.45 4.21 4.93
CA ILE A 110 -1.33 4.63 3.83
C ILE A 110 -1.23 6.14 3.76
N GLU A 111 -0.62 6.68 2.71
CA GLU A 111 -0.57 8.13 2.50
C GLU A 111 -1.63 8.52 1.47
N CYS A 112 -2.79 9.01 1.91
CA CYS A 112 -3.93 9.48 1.11
C CYS A 112 -3.91 11.02 0.96
N ARG A 113 -3.18 11.54 -0.03
CA ARG A 113 -3.10 13.00 -0.29
C ARG A 113 -4.30 13.60 -1.04
N TYR A 114 -5.04 12.80 -1.81
CA TYR A 114 -6.22 13.28 -2.55
C TYR A 114 -7.25 12.15 -2.69
N ILE A 115 -8.46 12.38 -2.18
CA ILE A 115 -9.60 11.49 -2.40
C ILE A 115 -10.49 12.18 -3.41
N ASN A 116 -10.68 11.56 -4.57
CA ASN A 116 -11.67 12.03 -5.53
C ASN A 116 -13.08 11.70 -5.00
N ASN A 117 -13.62 12.56 -4.15
CA ASN A 117 -14.95 12.43 -3.55
C ASN A 117 -16.09 12.54 -4.58
N GLU A 118 -15.78 12.88 -5.84
CA GLU A 118 -16.73 12.86 -6.96
C GLU A 118 -16.93 11.44 -7.52
N SER A 119 -16.10 10.47 -7.14
CA SER A 119 -16.28 9.08 -7.56
C SER A 119 -17.47 8.44 -6.83
N PRO A 120 -18.47 7.90 -7.55
CA PRO A 120 -19.56 7.19 -6.88
C PRO A 120 -18.98 6.01 -6.08
N ASN A 121 -19.39 5.90 -4.81
CA ASN A 121 -19.01 4.83 -3.86
C ASN A 121 -17.64 4.98 -3.16
N TRP A 122 -17.01 6.15 -3.16
CA TRP A 122 -15.74 6.34 -2.43
C TRP A 122 -15.87 6.06 -0.92
N ILE A 123 -17.04 6.35 -0.32
CA ILE A 123 -17.35 6.01 1.09
C ILE A 123 -17.25 4.49 1.30
N ASP A 124 -17.93 3.70 0.47
CA ASP A 124 -17.94 2.23 0.60
C ASP A 124 -16.53 1.64 0.47
N ILE A 125 -15.69 2.22 -0.39
CA ILE A 125 -14.28 1.83 -0.55
C ILE A 125 -13.49 2.06 0.74
N VAL A 126 -13.66 3.23 1.36
CA VAL A 126 -12.99 3.58 2.62
C VAL A 126 -13.47 2.70 3.77
N GLN A 127 -14.77 2.48 3.89
CA GLN A 127 -15.33 1.58 4.89
C GLN A 127 -14.78 0.16 4.73
N HIS A 128 -14.77 -0.36 3.50
CA HIS A 128 -14.24 -1.69 3.21
C HIS A 128 -12.73 -1.81 3.49
N LEU A 129 -11.97 -0.72 3.26
CA LEU A 129 -10.56 -0.63 3.65
C LEU A 129 -10.40 -0.77 5.16
N TYR A 130 -11.14 0.02 5.95
CA TYR A 130 -11.07 -0.04 7.41
C TYR A 130 -11.48 -1.40 7.97
N GLU A 131 -12.54 -2.01 7.43
CA GLU A 131 -12.93 -3.37 7.80
C GLU A 131 -11.81 -4.37 7.55
N THR A 132 -11.20 -4.31 6.37
CA THR A 132 -10.15 -5.25 5.95
C THR A 132 -8.89 -5.11 6.81
N ILE A 133 -8.45 -3.88 7.11
CA ILE A 133 -7.24 -3.65 7.90
C ILE A 133 -7.44 -4.04 9.37
N PHE A 134 -8.65 -3.83 9.93
CA PHE A 134 -8.94 -4.14 11.33
C PHE A 134 -8.95 -5.63 11.63
N ILE A 135 -9.43 -6.45 10.71
CA ILE A 135 -9.50 -7.91 10.90
C ILE A 135 -8.31 -8.65 10.29
N HIS A 136 -7.36 -7.94 9.68
CA HIS A 136 -6.20 -8.55 9.05
C HIS A 136 -5.40 -9.37 10.08
N PRO A 137 -5.05 -10.63 9.78
CA PRO A 137 -4.52 -11.57 10.77
C PRO A 137 -3.18 -11.13 11.38
N SER A 138 -2.38 -10.36 10.65
CA SER A 138 -1.03 -9.97 11.12
C SER A 138 -0.77 -8.49 11.27
N LEU A 139 -1.72 -7.59 10.92
CA LEU A 139 -1.49 -6.15 11.10
C LEU A 139 -1.45 -5.80 12.58
N GLU A 140 -0.42 -5.05 12.97
CA GLU A 140 -0.17 -4.58 14.34
C GLU A 140 -0.14 -3.05 14.39
N TYR A 141 0.36 -2.40 13.35
CA TYR A 141 0.42 -0.95 13.23
C TYR A 141 -0.14 -0.50 11.89
N ILE A 142 -1.03 0.49 11.94
CA ILE A 142 -1.69 1.10 10.79
C ILE A 142 -1.51 2.60 10.95
N GLU A 143 -0.93 3.23 9.95
CA GLU A 143 -0.88 4.68 9.83
C GLU A 143 -1.62 5.08 8.56
N VAL A 144 -2.56 6.01 8.70
CA VAL A 144 -3.29 6.59 7.57
C VAL A 144 -3.02 8.09 7.62
N ALA A 145 -2.13 8.56 6.75
CA ALA A 145 -1.86 9.97 6.56
C ALA A 145 -2.86 10.54 5.54
N THR A 146 -3.74 11.43 5.97
CA THR A 146 -4.90 11.93 5.19
C THR A 146 -4.70 13.36 4.67
N GLY A 147 -3.60 14.00 5.06
CA GLY A 147 -3.22 15.33 4.61
C GLY A 147 -4.30 16.37 4.94
N ILE A 148 -4.87 17.01 3.92
CA ILE A 148 -5.82 18.12 4.08
C ILE A 148 -7.27 17.62 4.31
N THR A 149 -7.52 16.31 4.21
CA THR A 149 -8.89 15.78 4.11
C THR A 149 -9.32 15.01 5.38
N PRO A 150 -10.01 15.65 6.35
CA PRO A 150 -10.46 15.00 7.60
C PRO A 150 -11.51 13.89 7.37
N LEU A 151 -12.01 13.76 6.15
CA LEU A 151 -13.07 12.83 5.74
C LEU A 151 -12.77 11.36 6.05
N LEU A 152 -11.50 10.94 6.04
CA LEU A 152 -11.10 9.58 6.41
C LEU A 152 -11.12 9.36 7.93
N GLU A 153 -10.84 10.42 8.70
CA GLU A 153 -10.91 10.41 10.16
C GLU A 153 -12.37 10.35 10.59
N ASP A 154 -13.22 11.20 10.00
CA ASP A 154 -14.67 11.23 10.27
C ASP A 154 -15.31 9.84 10.05
N ILE A 155 -15.01 9.18 8.92
CA ILE A 155 -15.51 7.83 8.62
C ILE A 155 -14.97 6.79 9.61
N PHE A 156 -13.70 6.93 10.02
CA PHE A 156 -13.13 6.03 11.01
C PHE A 156 -13.85 6.17 12.35
N GLU A 157 -14.03 7.39 12.84
CA GLU A 157 -14.72 7.68 14.10
C GLU A 157 -16.16 7.15 14.09
N ASP A 158 -16.90 7.33 12.99
CA ASP A 158 -18.27 6.84 12.82
C ASP A 158 -18.36 5.31 12.94
N GLN A 159 -17.31 4.58 12.56
CA GLN A 159 -17.30 3.12 12.48
C GLN A 159 -16.43 2.43 13.53
N GLU A 160 -15.63 3.16 14.30
CA GLU A 160 -14.59 2.64 15.19
C GLU A 160 -15.14 1.53 16.10
N LYS A 161 -16.28 1.78 16.74
CA LYS A 161 -16.92 0.84 17.66
C LYS A 161 -17.33 -0.47 16.95
N ALA A 162 -17.82 -0.38 15.72
CA ALA A 162 -18.21 -1.55 14.93
C ALA A 162 -16.97 -2.37 14.54
N LEU A 163 -15.89 -1.69 14.13
CA LEU A 163 -14.60 -2.31 13.78
C LEU A 163 -13.97 -3.04 14.98
N ILE A 164 -13.94 -2.42 16.16
CA ILE A 164 -13.43 -3.03 17.40
C ILE A 164 -14.25 -4.27 17.78
N ASN A 165 -15.58 -4.17 17.73
CA ASN A 165 -16.45 -5.30 18.07
C ASN A 165 -16.24 -6.47 17.11
N ARG A 166 -16.09 -6.19 15.81
CA ARG A 166 -15.81 -7.19 14.79
C ARG A 166 -14.46 -7.85 15.00
N HIS A 167 -13.41 -7.07 15.22
CA HIS A 167 -12.07 -7.60 15.54
C HIS A 167 -12.10 -8.54 16.74
N ARG A 168 -12.72 -8.13 17.86
CA ARG A 168 -12.80 -8.99 19.06
C ARG A 168 -13.56 -10.30 18.83
N LYS A 169 -14.54 -10.30 17.91
CA LYS A 169 -15.31 -11.49 17.54
C LYS A 169 -14.52 -12.42 16.62
N GLU A 170 -13.81 -11.87 15.64
CA GLU A 170 -13.11 -12.64 14.60
C GLU A 170 -11.66 -13.00 14.99
N GLN A 171 -11.03 -12.24 15.88
CA GLN A 171 -9.62 -12.35 16.29
C GLN A 171 -9.50 -12.40 17.83
N LEU A 172 -10.13 -13.40 18.46
CA LEU A 172 -10.30 -13.54 19.92
C LEU A 172 -9.03 -13.39 20.79
N HIS A 173 -7.86 -13.66 20.25
CA HIS A 173 -6.59 -13.67 20.98
C HIS A 173 -5.58 -12.62 20.51
N LYS A 174 -5.98 -11.79 19.54
CA LYS A 174 -5.10 -10.77 18.97
C LYS A 174 -5.36 -9.41 19.65
N PRO A 175 -4.31 -8.64 19.97
CA PRO A 175 -4.51 -7.25 20.36
C PRO A 175 -5.07 -6.44 19.18
N LEU A 176 -5.81 -5.38 19.50
CA LEU A 176 -6.24 -4.40 18.51
C LEU A 176 -5.00 -3.80 17.80
N PRO A 177 -5.05 -3.58 16.48
CA PRO A 177 -3.99 -2.85 15.81
C PRO A 177 -3.93 -1.42 16.36
N ILE A 178 -2.71 -0.88 16.46
CA ILE A 178 -2.50 0.54 16.75
C ILE A 178 -2.85 1.31 15.47
N VAL A 179 -3.77 2.25 15.56
CA VAL A 179 -4.19 3.09 14.44
C VAL A 179 -3.77 4.52 14.70
N ASN A 180 -2.98 5.08 13.79
CA ASN A 180 -2.57 6.47 13.79
C ASN A 180 -3.17 7.16 12.57
N LEU A 181 -3.98 8.19 12.80
CA LEU A 181 -4.54 9.03 11.75
C LEU A 181 -3.85 10.40 11.84
N THR A 182 -3.26 10.85 10.73
CA THR A 182 -2.39 12.06 10.69
C THR A 182 -2.61 12.90 9.46
#